data_AF-A0A1D8PQ08-F1
#
_entry.id   AF-A0A1D8PQ08-F1
#
_cell.length_a   1.000
_cell.length_b   1.000
_cell.length_c   1.000
_cell.angle_alpha   90.00
_cell.angle_beta   90.00
_cell.angle_gamma   90.00
#
_symmetry.space_group_name_H-M   'P 1'
#
loop_
_entity.id
_entity.type
_entity.pdbx_description
1 polymer ?
#
loop_
_entity_poly.entity_id
_entity_poly.type
_entity_poly.pdbx_seq_one_letter_code
_entity_poly.pdbx_strand_id
1 'polypeptide(L)'
;MTANILNNKTFIDTVLSIQSTQNDKELHWYIINIILPDLPQIIETLQICSNLLMYNSPQEPDSKQCIEKGPSIKLPLSLTNQQDSVNGIITRDGPYITDLNLTVKNHYFNKHFHKLRLIKPMVLEQLVNVLNLIKDSIGILQNLQSIDKELTLLSEKEENEHTIKHDQLICDFKKLLVNIHDSKTNLQLPSDPNLVFPLQVTDGENFEPQLSDRIAVDFYLSQNQVCIDLKSLHRITEKPWCEIDANGKSFVDKLKEEMKNKRSSIGDKSTSDAINQNNNTNIFSNMMSHLSLRHKYDTMDYITRCITYNNMVVVVNKKFEVSTEDPILISCFTKLDSLESIINGYISSLNSFSM
;
A
#
# COMPACT_ATOMS: atom_id res chain seq x y z
N MET A 1 -17.03 -36.81 -51.12
CA MET A 1 -16.90 -36.36 -49.71
C MET A 1 -16.52 -34.88 -49.57
N THR A 2 -15.82 -34.27 -50.53
CA THR A 2 -15.37 -32.87 -50.47
C THR A 2 -16.48 -31.81 -50.50
N ALA A 3 -17.58 -32.01 -51.26
CA ALA A 3 -18.68 -31.04 -51.36
C ALA A 3 -19.44 -30.81 -50.04
N ASN A 4 -19.66 -31.86 -49.23
CA ASN A 4 -20.33 -31.72 -47.93
C ASN A 4 -19.43 -30.99 -46.90
N ILE A 5 -18.11 -31.14 -47.00
CA ILE A 5 -17.16 -30.45 -46.11
C ILE A 5 -17.11 -28.95 -46.45
N LEU A 6 -17.14 -28.61 -47.75
CA LEU A 6 -17.10 -27.20 -48.19
C LEU A 6 -18.36 -26.43 -47.76
N ASN A 7 -19.55 -27.02 -47.94
CA ASN A 7 -20.82 -26.42 -47.49
C ASN A 7 -20.87 -26.25 -45.97
N ASN A 8 -20.32 -27.22 -45.22
CA ASN A 8 -20.27 -27.11 -43.76
C ASN A 8 -19.32 -25.99 -43.32
N LYS A 9 -18.16 -25.84 -43.98
CA LYS A 9 -17.22 -24.76 -43.67
C LYS A 9 -17.85 -23.38 -43.92
N THR A 10 -18.48 -23.16 -45.08
CA THR A 10 -19.14 -21.89 -45.39
C THR A 10 -20.29 -21.56 -44.44
N PHE A 11 -21.05 -22.59 -44.01
CA PHE A 11 -22.09 -22.41 -43.02
C PHE A 11 -21.51 -22.00 -41.66
N ILE A 12 -20.47 -22.70 -41.19
CA ILE A 12 -19.77 -22.37 -39.94
C ILE A 12 -19.22 -20.94 -40.01
N ASP A 13 -18.56 -20.56 -41.11
CA ASP A 13 -17.99 -19.21 -41.29
C ASP A 13 -19.10 -18.13 -41.24
N THR A 14 -20.27 -18.40 -41.84
CA THR A 14 -21.43 -17.49 -41.81
C THR A 14 -22.05 -17.38 -40.40
N VAL A 15 -22.15 -18.49 -39.69
CA VAL A 15 -22.67 -18.50 -38.31
C VAL A 15 -21.72 -17.72 -37.40
N LEU A 16 -20.41 -17.93 -37.51
CA LEU A 16 -19.40 -17.20 -36.74
C LEU A 16 -19.42 -15.71 -37.05
N SER A 17 -19.58 -15.31 -38.32
CA SER A 17 -19.68 -13.88 -38.67
C SER A 17 -20.93 -13.23 -38.06
N ILE A 18 -22.09 -13.91 -38.13
CA ILE A 18 -23.34 -13.39 -37.55
C ILE A 18 -23.22 -13.26 -36.03
N GLN A 19 -22.62 -14.26 -35.36
CA GLN A 19 -22.37 -14.24 -33.92
C GLN A 19 -21.46 -13.08 -33.54
N SER A 20 -20.35 -12.87 -34.26
CA SER A 20 -19.43 -11.76 -34.03
C SER A 20 -20.11 -10.40 -34.16
N THR A 21 -20.90 -10.18 -35.22
CA THR A 21 -21.63 -8.92 -35.42
C THR A 21 -22.69 -8.69 -34.34
N GLN A 22 -23.37 -9.76 -33.90
CA GLN A 22 -24.37 -9.66 -32.84
C GLN A 22 -23.72 -9.33 -31.49
N ASN A 23 -22.61 -9.99 -31.15
CA ASN A 23 -21.84 -9.72 -29.94
C ASN A 23 -21.34 -8.27 -29.90
N ASP A 24 -20.84 -7.73 -31.02
CA ASP A 24 -20.37 -6.34 -31.09
C ASP A 24 -21.52 -5.34 -30.88
N LYS A 25 -22.70 -5.61 -31.45
CA LYS A 25 -23.90 -4.79 -31.21
C LYS A 25 -24.38 -4.82 -29.77
N GLU A 26 -24.37 -5.99 -29.15
CA GLU A 26 -24.73 -6.15 -27.73
C GLU A 26 -23.72 -5.44 -26.81
N LEU A 27 -22.43 -5.56 -27.11
CA LEU A 27 -21.35 -4.86 -26.43
C LEU A 27 -21.51 -3.34 -26.56
N HIS A 28 -21.72 -2.84 -27.78
CA HIS A 28 -21.94 -1.43 -28.05
C HIS A 28 -23.16 -0.89 -27.30
N TRP A 29 -24.28 -1.64 -27.34
CA TRP A 29 -25.48 -1.30 -26.58
C TRP A 29 -25.21 -1.23 -25.07
N TYR A 30 -24.50 -2.22 -24.52
CA TYR A 30 -24.16 -2.27 -23.10
C TYR A 30 -23.29 -1.09 -22.68
N ILE A 31 -22.30 -0.72 -23.50
CA ILE A 31 -21.43 0.44 -23.23
C ILE A 31 -22.27 1.73 -23.19
N ILE A 32 -23.08 1.99 -24.22
CA ILE A 32 -23.82 3.25 -24.34
C ILE A 32 -24.97 3.36 -23.33
N ASN A 33 -25.66 2.27 -23.04
CA ASN A 33 -26.89 2.31 -22.26
C ASN A 33 -26.69 2.01 -20.77
N ILE A 34 -25.57 1.36 -20.40
CA ILE A 34 -25.29 0.96 -19.02
C ILE A 34 -24.02 1.63 -18.49
N ILE A 35 -22.88 1.41 -19.15
CA ILE A 35 -21.59 1.87 -18.61
C ILE A 35 -21.48 3.40 -18.63
N LEU A 36 -21.69 4.02 -19.80
CA LEU A 36 -21.48 5.47 -19.98
C LEU A 36 -22.42 6.33 -19.11
N PRO A 37 -23.72 6.01 -18.97
CA PRO A 37 -24.62 6.73 -18.09
C PRO A 37 -24.26 6.65 -16.60
N ASP A 38 -23.59 5.58 -16.17
CA ASP A 38 -23.18 5.40 -14.77
C ASP A 38 -21.86 6.13 -14.42
N LEU A 39 -21.03 6.47 -15.42
CA LEU A 39 -19.72 7.11 -15.18
C LEU A 39 -19.78 8.42 -14.36
N PRO A 40 -20.73 9.36 -14.60
CA PRO A 40 -20.82 10.58 -13.79
C PRO A 40 -20.93 10.30 -12.29
N GLN A 41 -21.69 9.27 -11.89
CA GLN A 41 -21.85 8.90 -10.48
C GLN A 41 -20.55 8.32 -9.89
N ILE A 42 -19.79 7.56 -10.68
CA ILE A 42 -18.48 7.04 -10.29
C ILE A 42 -17.50 8.20 -10.08
N ILE A 43 -17.46 9.15 -11.01
CA ILE A 43 -16.62 10.36 -10.91
C ILE A 43 -16.99 11.16 -9.65
N GLU A 44 -18.28 11.40 -9.42
CA GLU A 44 -18.75 12.12 -8.22
C GLU A 44 -18.31 11.42 -6.94
N THR A 45 -18.44 10.09 -6.87
CA THR A 45 -18.01 9.31 -5.70
C THR A 45 -16.51 9.43 -5.45
N LEU A 46 -15.69 9.40 -6.51
CA LEU A 46 -14.24 9.60 -6.42
C LEU A 46 -13.88 11.02 -6.00
N GLN A 47 -14.58 12.03 -6.51
CA GLN A 47 -14.41 13.43 -6.12
C GLN A 47 -14.73 13.63 -4.63
N ILE A 48 -15.81 13.03 -4.14
CA ILE A 48 -16.16 13.04 -2.71
C ILE A 48 -15.02 12.42 -1.89
N CYS A 49 -14.47 11.27 -2.31
CA CYS A 49 -13.35 10.65 -1.60
C CYS A 49 -12.11 11.56 -1.58
N SER A 50 -11.75 12.14 -2.74
CA SER A 50 -10.65 13.10 -2.86
C SER A 50 -10.84 14.30 -1.91
N ASN A 51 -12.03 14.89 -1.91
CA ASN A 51 -12.33 16.05 -1.07
C ASN A 51 -12.31 15.70 0.43
N LEU A 52 -12.86 14.54 0.81
CA LEU A 52 -12.81 14.09 2.20
C LEU A 52 -11.36 13.89 2.68
N LEU A 53 -10.51 13.27 1.85
CA LEU A 53 -9.10 13.03 2.17
C LEU A 53 -8.24 14.30 2.17
N MET A 54 -8.57 15.30 1.36
CA MET A 54 -7.81 16.55 1.24
C MET A 54 -8.31 17.67 2.17
N TYR A 55 -9.62 17.83 2.28
CA TYR A 55 -10.29 18.97 2.91
C TYR A 55 -11.13 18.61 4.13
N ASN A 56 -11.18 17.34 4.52
CA ASN A 56 -12.07 16.82 5.58
C ASN A 56 -13.56 17.16 5.35
N SER A 57 -13.95 17.42 4.10
CA SER A 57 -15.29 17.84 3.69
C SER A 57 -15.62 17.19 2.35
N PRO A 58 -16.88 16.81 2.06
CA PRO A 58 -17.25 16.27 0.76
C PRO A 58 -17.12 17.29 -0.39
N GLN A 59 -17.06 18.58 -0.07
CA GLN A 59 -16.98 19.67 -1.04
C GLN A 59 -15.60 20.33 -1.01
N GLU A 60 -15.12 20.73 -2.18
CA GLU A 60 -13.92 21.56 -2.31
C GLU A 60 -14.21 22.96 -1.73
N PRO A 61 -13.30 23.53 -0.93
CA PRO A 61 -13.46 24.88 -0.40
C PRO A 61 -13.59 25.92 -1.52
N ASP A 62 -14.68 26.68 -1.52
CA ASP A 62 -14.93 27.78 -2.46
C ASP A 62 -15.41 29.02 -1.71
N SER A 63 -14.55 30.04 -1.68
CA SER A 63 -14.85 31.32 -1.03
C SER A 63 -16.03 32.07 -1.67
N LYS A 64 -16.34 31.83 -2.95
CA LYS A 64 -17.47 32.47 -3.64
C LYS A 64 -18.81 31.86 -3.24
N GLN A 65 -18.82 30.57 -2.93
CA GLN A 65 -20.00 29.83 -2.48
C GLN A 65 -20.08 29.70 -0.96
N CYS A 66 -19.16 30.34 -0.22
CA CYS A 66 -19.02 30.23 1.23
C CYS A 66 -18.84 28.77 1.70
N ILE A 67 -18.17 27.94 0.90
CA ILE A 67 -17.84 26.56 1.24
C ILE A 67 -16.47 26.57 1.92
N GLU A 68 -16.45 26.21 3.21
CA GLU A 68 -15.23 26.15 4.00
C GLU A 68 -14.62 24.75 4.01
N LYS A 69 -13.32 24.68 4.32
CA LYS A 69 -12.64 23.41 4.63
C LYS A 69 -13.25 22.81 5.90
N GLY A 70 -13.38 21.48 5.93
CA GLY A 70 -13.81 20.77 7.12
C GLY A 70 -12.79 20.93 8.27
N PRO A 71 -13.24 20.88 9.54
CA PRO A 71 -12.34 21.02 10.68
C PRO A 71 -11.33 19.88 10.74
N SER A 72 -10.17 20.13 11.35
CA SER A 72 -9.20 19.06 11.62
C SER A 72 -9.78 18.01 12.56
N ILE A 73 -9.43 16.75 12.32
CA ILE A 73 -10.03 15.61 12.99
C ILE A 73 -9.17 15.23 14.18
N LYS A 74 -9.75 15.28 15.38
CA LYS A 74 -9.09 14.88 16.63
C LYS A 74 -9.45 13.43 16.95
N LEU A 75 -8.45 12.57 16.90
CA LEU A 75 -8.60 11.13 17.02
C LEU A 75 -7.97 10.68 18.36
N PRO A 76 -8.75 10.09 19.29
CA PRO A 76 -8.22 9.64 20.57
C PRO A 76 -7.39 8.36 20.39
N LEU A 77 -6.27 8.29 21.09
CA LEU A 77 -5.39 7.13 21.15
C LEU A 77 -5.41 6.57 22.57
N SER A 78 -5.66 5.28 22.69
CA SER A 78 -5.64 4.59 23.96
C SER A 78 -5.13 3.17 23.78
N LEU A 79 -4.07 2.85 24.51
CA LEU A 79 -3.60 1.51 24.76
C LEU A 79 -3.36 1.44 26.26
N THR A 80 -4.17 0.67 26.99
CA THR A 80 -4.00 0.50 28.44
C THR A 80 -3.98 -0.98 28.79
N ASN A 81 -2.90 -1.42 29.41
CA ASN A 81 -2.81 -2.71 30.08
C ASN A 81 -2.34 -2.51 31.54
N GLN A 82 -2.15 -3.59 32.30
CA GLN A 82 -1.82 -3.50 33.73
C GLN A 82 -0.48 -2.78 34.03
N GLN A 83 0.49 -2.81 33.12
CA GLN A 83 1.86 -2.30 33.35
C GLN A 83 2.21 -1.12 32.43
N ASP A 84 1.59 -1.07 31.25
CA ASP A 84 1.88 -0.14 30.18
C ASP A 84 0.63 0.65 29.81
N SER A 85 0.78 1.96 29.61
CA SER A 85 -0.27 2.75 29.00
C SER A 85 0.28 3.77 28.02
N VAL A 86 -0.36 3.91 26.86
CA VAL A 86 -0.14 4.98 25.89
C VAL A 86 -1.49 5.64 25.65
N ASN A 87 -1.65 6.88 26.10
CA ASN A 87 -2.90 7.62 25.97
C ASN A 87 -2.61 8.99 25.34
N GLY A 88 -3.47 9.44 24.45
CA GLY A 88 -3.26 10.72 23.80
C GLY A 88 -4.28 11.06 22.74
N ILE A 89 -3.95 12.08 21.96
CA ILE A 89 -4.77 12.56 20.84
C ILE A 89 -3.84 12.84 19.67
N ILE A 90 -4.21 12.36 18.49
CA ILE A 90 -3.61 12.73 17.22
C ILE A 90 -4.60 13.61 16.45
N THR A 91 -4.11 14.69 15.84
CA THR A 91 -4.91 15.57 15.00
C THR A 91 -4.48 15.38 13.56
N ARG A 92 -5.41 14.93 12.71
CA ARG A 92 -5.20 14.86 11.26
C ARG A 92 -5.91 16.02 10.59
N ASP A 93 -5.26 16.59 9.58
CA ASP A 93 -5.87 17.56 8.69
C ASP A 93 -5.46 17.27 7.24
N GLY A 94 -6.40 16.80 6.42
CA GLY A 94 -6.09 16.35 5.07
C GLY A 94 -5.05 15.21 5.08
N PRO A 95 -4.02 15.23 4.21
CA PRO A 95 -2.98 14.21 4.23
C PRO A 95 -1.96 14.37 5.37
N TYR A 96 -2.16 15.31 6.30
CA TYR A 96 -1.16 15.65 7.32
C TYR A 96 -1.58 15.22 8.72
N ILE A 97 -0.61 14.75 9.52
CA ILE A 97 -0.69 14.76 10.97
C ILE A 97 -0.14 16.10 11.44
N THR A 98 -1.01 16.94 12.00
CA THR A 98 -0.67 18.33 12.37
C THR A 98 -0.32 18.48 13.84
N ASP A 99 -0.85 17.63 14.70
CA ASP A 99 -0.57 17.63 16.13
C ASP A 99 -0.67 16.21 16.70
N LEU A 100 0.11 15.96 17.73
CA LEU A 100 0.09 14.73 18.50
C LEU A 100 0.39 15.11 19.94
N ASN A 101 -0.39 14.62 20.89
CA ASN A 101 -0.11 14.73 22.32
C ASN A 101 -0.26 13.35 22.96
N LEU A 102 0.87 12.72 23.32
CA LEU A 102 0.91 11.39 23.94
C LEU A 102 1.42 11.49 25.38
N THR A 103 0.86 10.64 26.24
CA THR A 103 1.38 10.29 27.55
C THR A 103 1.68 8.80 27.56
N VAL A 104 2.94 8.45 27.82
CA VAL A 104 3.41 7.06 27.85
C VAL A 104 3.81 6.72 29.28
N LYS A 105 3.28 5.62 29.80
CA LYS A 105 3.69 4.98 31.06
C LYS A 105 4.28 3.64 30.71
N ASN A 106 5.61 3.57 30.65
CA ASN A 106 6.37 2.35 30.44
C ASN A 106 7.85 2.65 30.72
N HIS A 107 8.51 1.77 31.47
CA HIS A 107 9.88 2.00 31.93
C HIS A 107 10.96 2.06 30.81
N TYR A 108 10.70 1.53 29.62
CA TYR A 108 11.60 1.65 28.47
C TYR A 108 11.56 3.07 27.87
N PHE A 109 10.37 3.65 27.76
CA PHE A 109 10.17 5.00 27.22
C PHE A 109 10.39 6.09 28.27
N ASN A 110 10.03 5.84 29.53
CA ASN A 110 10.09 6.82 30.61
C ASN A 110 11.50 7.28 30.99
N LYS A 111 12.54 6.57 30.55
CA LYS A 111 13.93 7.06 30.64
C LYS A 111 14.21 8.23 29.69
N HIS A 112 13.38 8.40 28.66
CA HIS A 112 13.53 9.38 27.59
C HIS A 112 12.44 10.44 27.64
N PHE A 113 11.18 10.04 27.82
CA PHE A 113 10.05 10.95 27.94
C PHE A 113 8.85 10.30 28.66
N HIS A 114 8.00 11.13 29.26
CA HIS A 114 6.69 10.71 29.80
C HIS A 114 5.55 11.26 28.96
N LYS A 115 5.76 12.45 28.38
CA LYS A 115 4.87 13.09 27.44
C LYS A 115 5.65 13.38 26.16
N LEU A 116 4.98 13.22 25.03
CA LEU A 116 5.54 13.49 23.72
C LEU A 116 4.54 14.31 22.92
N ARG A 117 5.02 15.38 22.31
CA ARG A 117 4.23 16.26 21.45
C ARG A 117 4.85 16.35 20.07
N LEU A 118 4.05 16.27 19.01
CA LEU A 118 4.51 16.62 17.66
C LEU A 118 4.41 18.14 17.49
N ILE A 119 5.51 18.79 17.15
CA ILE A 119 5.60 20.25 16.98
C ILE A 119 5.68 20.66 15.51
N LYS A 120 6.12 19.77 14.62
CA LYS A 120 6.16 19.99 13.18
C LYS A 120 5.19 19.01 12.50
N PRO A 121 4.24 19.50 11.69
CA PRO A 121 3.37 18.63 10.91
C PRO A 121 4.16 17.70 10.01
N MET A 122 3.61 16.51 9.78
CA MET A 122 4.16 15.54 8.84
C MET A 122 3.08 15.02 7.91
N VAL A 123 3.50 14.55 6.74
CA VAL A 123 2.63 13.99 5.72
C VAL A 123 2.50 12.48 5.88
N LEU A 124 1.30 11.96 5.66
CA LEU A 124 1.04 10.54 5.47
C LEU A 124 1.14 10.25 3.97
N GLU A 125 2.29 9.74 3.52
CA GLU A 125 2.55 9.47 2.09
C GLU A 125 1.53 8.51 1.48
N GLN A 126 1.00 7.56 2.27
CA GLN A 126 -0.11 6.68 1.84
C GLN A 126 -1.32 7.48 1.35
N LEU A 127 -1.68 8.60 2.02
CA LEU A 127 -2.80 9.44 1.60
C LEU A 127 -2.49 10.22 0.33
N VAL A 128 -1.24 10.66 0.17
CA VAL A 128 -0.79 11.32 -1.07
C VAL A 128 -0.89 10.36 -2.25
N ASN A 129 -0.45 9.10 -2.07
CA ASN A 129 -0.56 8.06 -3.09
C ASN A 129 -2.02 7.80 -3.47
N VAL A 130 -2.92 7.67 -2.49
CA VAL A 130 -4.36 7.49 -2.73
C VAL A 130 -4.95 8.67 -3.50
N LEU A 131 -4.61 9.91 -3.12
CA LEU A 131 -5.08 11.11 -3.81
C LEU A 131 -4.62 11.14 -5.28
N ASN A 132 -3.38 10.75 -5.55
CA ASN A 132 -2.86 10.67 -6.92
C ASN A 132 -3.58 9.58 -7.73
N LEU A 133 -3.77 8.39 -7.17
CA LEU A 133 -4.49 7.29 -7.82
C LEU A 133 -5.95 7.63 -8.11
N ILE A 134 -6.64 8.33 -7.19
CA ILE A 134 -8.00 8.82 -7.38
C ILE A 134 -8.04 9.86 -8.52
N LYS A 135 -7.08 10.79 -8.55
CA LYS A 135 -6.98 11.80 -9.61
C LYS A 135 -6.76 11.15 -10.98
N ASP A 136 -5.87 10.17 -11.07
CA ASP A 136 -5.62 9.41 -12.30
C ASP A 136 -6.88 8.64 -12.75
N SER A 137 -7.59 8.04 -11.79
CA SER A 137 -8.86 7.36 -12.02
C SER A 137 -9.94 8.30 -12.59
N ILE A 138 -10.07 9.50 -12.03
CA ILE A 138 -10.98 10.53 -12.56
C ILE A 138 -10.57 10.92 -13.98
N GLY A 139 -9.27 11.09 -14.26
CA GLY A 139 -8.77 11.38 -15.61
C GLY A 139 -9.12 10.30 -16.62
N ILE A 140 -9.01 9.01 -16.24
CA ILE A 140 -9.44 7.88 -17.08
C ILE A 140 -10.94 7.98 -17.38
N LEU A 141 -11.78 8.19 -16.37
CA LEU A 141 -13.23 8.26 -16.55
C LEU A 141 -13.68 9.46 -17.41
N GLN A 142 -13.02 10.61 -17.28
CA GLN A 142 -13.30 11.78 -18.13
C GLN A 142 -12.92 11.54 -19.59
N ASN A 143 -11.84 10.80 -19.84
CA ASN A 143 -11.48 10.37 -21.20
C ASN A 143 -12.54 9.41 -21.76
N LEU A 144 -13.04 8.46 -20.97
CA LEU A 144 -14.11 7.55 -21.38
C LEU A 144 -15.42 8.28 -21.70
N GLN A 145 -15.78 9.33 -20.95
CA GLN A 145 -16.93 10.18 -21.28
C GLN A 145 -16.77 10.93 -22.62
N SER A 146 -15.54 11.16 -23.08
CA SER A 146 -15.30 11.76 -24.39
C SER A 146 -15.51 10.76 -25.53
N ILE A 147 -15.26 9.47 -25.28
CA ILE A 147 -15.51 8.38 -26.24
C ILE A 147 -17.01 8.24 -26.53
N ASP A 148 -17.90 8.53 -25.57
CA ASP A 148 -19.37 8.55 -25.78
C ASP A 148 -19.78 9.35 -27.02
N LYS A 149 -19.21 10.55 -27.16
CA LYS A 149 -19.47 11.45 -28.28
C LYS A 149 -18.96 10.87 -29.59
N GLU A 150 -17.83 10.16 -29.57
CA GLU A 150 -17.25 9.55 -30.75
C GLU A 150 -18.07 8.33 -31.18
N LEU A 151 -18.41 7.43 -30.25
CA LEU A 151 -19.20 6.22 -30.51
C LEU A 151 -20.60 6.55 -31.02
N THR A 152 -21.23 7.62 -30.52
CA THR A 152 -22.54 8.07 -30.99
C THR A 152 -22.50 8.65 -32.42
N LEU A 153 -21.33 9.14 -32.86
CA LEU A 153 -21.14 9.72 -34.19
C LEU A 153 -20.72 8.69 -35.25
N LEU A 154 -20.16 7.55 -34.85
CA LEU A 154 -19.81 6.47 -35.78
C LEU A 154 -21.08 5.92 -36.43
N SER A 155 -21.07 5.85 -37.76
CA SER A 155 -22.14 5.18 -38.49
C SER A 155 -22.02 3.67 -38.30
N GLU A 156 -23.14 2.93 -38.34
CA GLU A 156 -23.18 1.46 -38.27
C GLU A 156 -22.25 0.73 -39.27
N LYS A 157 -21.61 1.45 -40.21
CA LYS A 157 -20.76 0.90 -41.27
C LYS A 157 -19.27 0.78 -40.90
N GLU A 158 -18.83 1.28 -39.75
CA GLU A 158 -17.41 1.31 -39.36
C GLU A 158 -17.07 0.30 -38.24
N GLU A 159 -17.45 -0.98 -38.42
CA GLU A 159 -17.25 -2.08 -37.45
C GLU A 159 -15.81 -2.16 -36.88
N ASN A 160 -14.80 -1.91 -37.72
CA ASN A 160 -13.40 -1.93 -37.29
C ASN A 160 -13.07 -0.82 -36.27
N GLU A 161 -13.69 0.35 -36.38
CA GLU A 161 -13.44 1.46 -35.44
C GLU A 161 -14.12 1.20 -34.09
N HIS A 162 -15.30 0.58 -34.09
CA HIS A 162 -15.98 0.13 -32.86
C HIS A 162 -15.11 -0.85 -32.07
N THR A 163 -14.56 -1.87 -32.75
CA THR A 163 -13.72 -2.90 -32.11
C THR A 163 -12.51 -2.28 -31.39
N ILE A 164 -11.79 -1.35 -32.05
CA ILE A 164 -10.62 -0.67 -31.47
C ILE A 164 -11.03 0.15 -30.22
N LYS A 165 -12.17 0.82 -30.26
CA LYS A 165 -12.69 1.61 -29.13
C LYS A 165 -13.13 0.71 -27.97
N HIS A 166 -13.74 -0.44 -28.26
CA HIS A 166 -14.11 -1.44 -27.26
C HIS A 166 -12.87 -1.99 -26.54
N ASP A 167 -11.81 -2.34 -27.27
CA ASP A 167 -10.54 -2.80 -26.67
C ASP A 167 -9.88 -1.74 -25.80
N GLN A 168 -9.88 -0.48 -26.25
CA GLN A 168 -9.38 0.64 -25.46
C GLN A 168 -10.17 0.81 -24.16
N LEU A 169 -11.50 0.75 -24.24
CA LEU A 169 -12.39 0.85 -23.08
C LEU A 169 -12.09 -0.26 -22.05
N ILE A 170 -11.95 -1.52 -22.48
CA ILE A 170 -11.57 -2.63 -21.61
C ILE A 170 -10.20 -2.38 -20.94
N CYS A 171 -9.22 -1.89 -21.71
CA CYS A 171 -7.89 -1.57 -21.18
C CYS A 171 -7.96 -0.46 -20.11
N ASP A 172 -8.75 0.57 -20.35
CA ASP A 172 -8.91 1.69 -19.42
C ASP A 172 -9.68 1.29 -18.16
N PHE A 173 -10.69 0.42 -18.26
CA PHE A 173 -11.34 -0.17 -17.09
C PHE A 173 -10.40 -1.04 -16.26
N LYS A 174 -9.51 -1.81 -16.90
CA LYS A 174 -8.49 -2.59 -16.18
C LYS A 174 -7.51 -1.69 -15.41
N LYS A 175 -7.07 -0.58 -16.02
CA LYS A 175 -6.23 0.42 -15.32
C LYS A 175 -6.99 1.08 -14.17
N LEU A 176 -8.25 1.45 -14.39
CA LEU A 176 -9.11 2.02 -13.37
C LEU A 176 -9.25 1.05 -12.19
N LEU A 177 -9.51 -0.23 -12.44
CA LEU A 177 -9.60 -1.25 -11.41
C LEU A 177 -8.32 -1.33 -10.57
N VAL A 178 -7.15 -1.35 -11.23
CA VAL A 178 -5.84 -1.35 -10.53
C VAL A 178 -5.70 -0.11 -9.65
N ASN A 179 -6.00 1.08 -10.16
CA ASN A 179 -5.90 2.31 -9.37
C ASN A 179 -6.82 2.30 -8.14
N ILE A 180 -8.06 1.82 -8.28
CA ILE A 180 -9.00 1.72 -7.16
C ILE A 180 -8.53 0.68 -6.15
N HIS A 181 -8.07 -0.48 -6.62
CA HIS A 181 -7.52 -1.54 -5.78
C HIS A 181 -6.29 -1.08 -4.99
N ASP A 182 -5.35 -0.41 -5.67
CA ASP A 182 -4.15 0.14 -5.05
C ASP A 182 -4.50 1.26 -4.06
N SER A 183 -5.50 2.08 -4.37
CA SER A 183 -6.01 3.10 -3.44
C SER A 183 -6.53 2.47 -2.15
N LYS A 184 -7.33 1.41 -2.25
CA LYS A 184 -7.80 0.66 -1.07
C LYS A 184 -6.63 0.04 -0.29
N THR A 185 -5.70 -0.60 -0.99
CA THR A 185 -4.54 -1.25 -0.37
C THR A 185 -3.69 -0.24 0.40
N ASN A 186 -3.47 0.95 -0.15
CA ASN A 186 -2.76 2.04 0.54
C ASN A 186 -3.47 2.52 1.82
N LEU A 187 -4.81 2.43 1.91
CA LEU A 187 -5.55 2.72 3.15
C LEU A 187 -5.47 1.59 4.18
N GLN A 188 -5.16 0.36 3.76
CA GLN A 188 -5.19 -0.83 4.60
C GLN A 188 -3.83 -1.32 5.10
N LEU A 189 -2.76 -1.15 4.33
CA LEU A 189 -1.44 -1.66 4.69
C LEU A 189 -0.35 -0.71 4.18
N PRO A 190 0.71 -0.44 4.97
CA PRO A 190 1.92 0.20 4.47
C PRO A 190 2.70 -0.82 3.61
N SER A 191 2.27 -0.97 2.36
CA SER A 191 2.78 -1.99 1.43
C SER A 191 4.18 -1.66 0.91
N ASP A 192 4.52 -0.37 0.84
CA ASP A 192 5.87 0.06 0.50
C ASP A 192 6.78 -0.08 1.74
N PRO A 193 7.83 -0.92 1.68
CA PRO A 193 8.78 -1.05 2.78
C PRO A 193 9.51 0.26 3.11
N ASN A 194 9.57 1.22 2.18
CA ASN A 194 10.13 2.55 2.42
C ASN A 194 9.22 3.44 3.29
N LEU A 195 8.01 3.01 3.62
CA LEU A 195 7.09 3.76 4.48
C LEU A 195 7.09 3.26 5.93
N VAL A 196 7.96 2.31 6.26
CA VAL A 196 8.04 1.73 7.61
C VAL A 196 9.48 1.64 8.10
N PHE A 197 9.61 1.54 9.41
CA PHE A 197 10.87 1.24 10.08
C PHE A 197 11.54 -0.03 9.51
N PRO A 198 12.87 -0.03 9.26
CA PRO A 198 13.83 1.01 9.64
C PRO A 198 14.08 2.09 8.58
N LEU A 199 13.44 2.01 7.40
CA LEU A 199 13.73 2.90 6.28
C LEU A 199 13.11 4.27 6.44
N GLN A 200 11.91 4.33 7.02
CA GLN A 200 11.23 5.57 7.37
C GLN A 200 11.01 5.63 8.89
N VAL A 201 11.37 6.77 9.45
CA VAL A 201 11.10 7.16 10.84
C VAL A 201 10.91 8.67 10.85
N THR A 202 9.92 9.17 11.59
CA THR A 202 9.75 10.61 11.77
C THR A 202 10.98 11.21 12.46
N ASP A 203 11.48 12.32 11.91
CA ASP A 203 12.64 13.00 12.48
C ASP A 203 12.41 13.36 13.96
N GLY A 204 13.40 13.08 14.80
CA GLY A 204 13.34 13.34 16.24
C GLY A 204 13.19 14.83 16.56
N GLU A 205 13.63 15.72 15.67
CA GLU A 205 13.44 17.18 15.78
C GLU A 205 11.98 17.63 15.60
N ASN A 206 11.11 16.76 15.10
CA ASN A 206 9.69 17.08 14.93
C ASN A 206 8.91 16.98 16.24
N PHE A 207 9.55 16.59 17.35
CA PHE A 207 8.90 16.34 18.63
C PHE A 207 9.43 17.19 19.79
N GLU A 208 8.58 17.35 20.81
CA GLU A 208 8.91 17.92 22.10
C GLU A 208 8.53 16.94 23.24
N PRO A 209 9.48 16.52 24.09
CA PRO A 209 10.92 16.76 23.97
C PRO A 209 11.48 16.11 22.71
N GLN A 210 12.60 16.63 22.21
CA GLN A 210 13.29 16.06 21.05
C GLN A 210 13.61 14.58 21.30
N LEU A 211 13.30 13.72 20.33
CA LEU A 211 13.54 12.29 20.48
C LEU A 211 15.04 11.98 20.46
N SER A 212 15.46 11.13 21.39
CA SER A 212 16.80 10.53 21.34
C SER A 212 16.89 9.47 20.25
N ASP A 213 18.11 9.18 19.80
CA ASP A 213 18.47 8.08 18.88
C ASP A 213 18.01 6.67 19.34
N ARG A 214 17.61 6.53 20.60
CA ARG A 214 17.05 5.30 21.20
C ARG A 214 15.54 5.18 21.10
N ILE A 215 14.85 6.15 20.51
CA ILE A 215 13.40 6.11 20.30
C ILE A 215 13.15 6.34 18.81
N ALA A 216 12.37 5.45 18.21
CA ALA A 216 11.79 5.68 16.89
C ALA A 216 10.28 5.83 17.03
N VAL A 217 9.74 6.84 16.36
CA VAL A 217 8.30 7.10 16.26
C VAL A 217 7.97 7.21 14.78
N ASP A 218 6.92 6.53 14.37
CA ASP A 218 6.49 6.52 12.98
C ASP A 218 4.96 6.45 12.90
N PHE A 219 4.42 6.86 11.76
CA PHE A 219 2.98 6.93 11.51
C PHE A 219 2.67 6.33 10.15
N TYR A 220 1.65 5.50 10.11
CA TYR A 220 1.17 4.88 8.88
C TYR A 220 -0.32 4.60 9.00
N LEU A 221 -0.93 4.20 7.89
CA LEU A 221 -2.29 3.70 7.86
C LEU A 221 -2.29 2.18 7.87
N SER A 222 -3.13 1.60 8.71
CA SER A 222 -3.41 0.17 8.75
C SER A 222 -4.90 -0.04 8.99
N GLN A 223 -5.55 -0.89 8.20
CA GLN A 223 -6.99 -1.18 8.32
C GLN A 223 -7.89 0.07 8.35
N ASN A 224 -7.58 1.09 7.55
CA ASN A 224 -8.30 2.38 7.52
C ASN A 224 -8.22 3.16 8.85
N GLN A 225 -7.23 2.85 9.69
CA GLN A 225 -6.94 3.52 10.94
C GLN A 225 -5.62 4.25 10.84
N VAL A 226 -5.47 5.33 11.60
CA VAL A 226 -4.18 5.99 11.76
C VAL A 226 -3.43 5.29 12.88
N CYS A 227 -2.24 4.78 12.58
CA CYS A 227 -1.39 4.04 13.49
C CYS A 227 -0.17 4.86 13.89
N ILE A 228 0.20 4.75 15.16
CA ILE A 228 1.48 5.22 15.69
C ILE A 228 2.29 4.01 16.14
N ASP A 229 3.52 3.92 15.64
CA ASP A 229 4.47 2.88 16.02
C ASP A 229 5.61 3.49 16.83
N LEU A 230 5.58 3.23 18.14
CA LEU A 230 6.58 3.67 19.10
C LEU A 230 7.54 2.51 19.40
N LYS A 231 8.82 2.69 19.08
CA LYS A 231 9.87 1.70 19.35
C LYS A 231 10.93 2.25 20.28
N SER A 232 11.22 1.52 21.36
CA SER A 232 12.42 1.72 22.16
C SER A 232 13.54 0.84 21.64
N LEU A 233 14.64 1.48 21.25
CA LEU A 233 15.79 0.88 20.62
C LEU A 233 16.94 0.73 21.60
N HIS A 234 17.65 -0.39 21.49
CA HIS A 234 18.91 -0.64 22.17
C HIS A 234 20.03 -0.69 21.14
N ARG A 235 20.96 0.26 21.23
CA ARG A 235 22.17 0.25 20.41
C ARG A 235 23.07 -0.90 20.83
N ILE A 236 23.46 -1.72 19.85
CA ILE A 236 24.46 -2.76 19.97
C ILE A 236 25.84 -2.13 19.90
N THR A 237 26.69 -2.49 20.85
CA THR A 237 28.07 -1.98 20.96
C THR A 237 29.11 -3.09 20.87
N GLU A 238 28.67 -4.34 20.98
CA GLU A 238 29.51 -5.52 20.96
C GLU A 238 30.04 -5.79 19.54
N LYS A 239 31.35 -6.05 19.43
CA LYS A 239 31.98 -6.44 18.17
C LYS A 239 31.86 -7.96 17.95
N PRO A 240 31.72 -8.43 16.71
CA PRO A 240 31.63 -7.66 15.45
C PRO A 240 30.22 -7.15 15.14
N TRP A 241 29.23 -7.41 16.02
CA TRP A 241 27.81 -7.14 15.79
C TRP A 241 27.47 -5.66 15.54
N CYS A 242 28.23 -4.73 16.09
CA CYS A 242 28.03 -3.29 15.91
C CYS A 242 28.70 -2.69 14.66
N GLU A 243 29.50 -3.48 13.92
CA GLU A 243 30.27 -2.99 12.79
C GLU A 243 29.39 -2.79 11.55
N ILE A 244 29.55 -1.62 10.92
CA ILE A 244 28.87 -1.21 9.68
C ILE A 244 29.96 -0.84 8.67
N ASP A 245 29.80 -1.34 7.45
CA ASP A 245 30.73 -1.05 6.37
C ASP A 245 30.46 0.30 5.68
N ALA A 246 31.33 0.68 4.74
CA ALA A 246 31.17 1.92 3.97
C ALA A 246 29.91 1.94 3.08
N ASN A 247 29.26 0.79 2.85
CA ASN A 247 28.03 0.69 2.07
C ASN A 247 26.78 0.79 2.97
N GLY A 248 26.94 1.02 4.28
CA GLY A 248 25.84 1.10 5.24
C GLY A 248 25.28 -0.26 5.65
N LYS A 249 25.92 -1.38 5.28
CA LYS A 249 25.49 -2.73 5.70
C LYS A 249 26.21 -3.14 6.98
N SER A 250 25.44 -3.61 7.95
CA SER A 250 26.03 -4.18 9.16
C SER A 250 26.61 -5.58 8.92
N PHE A 251 27.44 -6.02 9.85
CA PHE A 251 27.87 -7.42 9.92
C PHE A 251 26.68 -8.39 9.91
N VAL A 252 25.59 -8.04 10.60
CA VAL A 252 24.38 -8.85 10.65
C VAL A 252 23.66 -8.92 9.29
N ASP A 253 23.62 -7.82 8.54
CA ASP A 253 22.99 -7.81 7.22
C ASP A 253 23.71 -8.73 6.24
N LYS A 254 25.05 -8.70 6.27
CA LYS A 254 25.88 -9.61 5.46
C LYS A 254 25.61 -11.07 5.81
N LEU A 255 25.55 -11.41 7.10
CA LEU A 255 25.21 -12.77 7.54
C LEU A 255 23.81 -13.20 7.09
N LYS A 256 22.81 -12.31 7.20
CA LYS A 256 21.45 -12.59 6.71
C LYS A 256 21.42 -12.84 5.20
N GLU A 257 22.15 -12.05 4.42
CA GLU A 257 22.28 -12.23 2.97
C GLU A 257 22.96 -13.54 2.61
N GLU A 258 24.05 -13.90 3.28
CA GLU A 258 24.72 -15.19 3.09
C GLU A 258 23.81 -16.39 3.41
N MET A 259 23.01 -16.31 4.48
CA MET A 259 22.04 -17.34 4.82
C MET A 259 20.93 -17.46 3.78
N LYS A 260 20.44 -16.34 3.25
CA LYS A 260 19.42 -16.31 2.20
C LYS A 260 19.95 -16.96 0.91
N ASN A 261 21.19 -16.62 0.52
CA ASN A 261 21.83 -17.15 -0.70
C ASN A 261 22.20 -18.64 -0.60
N LYS A 262 22.47 -19.15 0.61
CA LYS A 262 22.69 -20.59 0.81
C LYS A 262 21.41 -21.40 0.69
N ARG A 263 20.26 -20.86 1.15
CA ARG A 263 18.97 -21.53 0.99
C ARG A 263 18.55 -21.66 -0.47
N SER A 264 18.82 -20.65 -1.31
CA SER A 264 18.57 -20.76 -2.76
C SER A 264 19.50 -21.77 -3.43
N SER A 265 20.77 -21.87 -3.02
CA SER A 265 21.73 -22.83 -3.59
C SER A 265 21.43 -24.30 -3.25
N ILE A 266 20.68 -24.57 -2.17
CA ILE A 266 20.30 -25.92 -1.74
C ILE A 266 19.03 -26.40 -2.48
N GLY A 267 18.15 -25.49 -2.89
CA GLY A 267 16.95 -25.82 -3.67
C GLY A 267 17.24 -26.41 -5.05
N ASP A 268 18.37 -26.03 -5.66
CA ASP A 268 18.70 -26.43 -7.04
C ASP A 268 19.63 -27.65 -7.15
N LYS A 269 20.01 -28.29 -6.03
CA LYS A 269 20.81 -29.53 -6.07
C LYS A 269 20.09 -30.70 -5.45
N SER A 270 19.06 -31.14 -6.17
CA SER A 270 18.63 -32.54 -6.16
C SER A 270 19.68 -33.39 -6.89
N THR A 271 20.79 -33.69 -6.23
CA THR A 271 21.62 -34.86 -6.56
C THR A 271 22.03 -35.55 -5.27
N SER A 272 21.54 -36.77 -5.19
CA SER A 272 21.84 -37.83 -4.24
C SER A 272 23.34 -38.04 -4.06
N ASP A 273 23.66 -38.55 -2.88
CA ASP A 273 24.89 -39.23 -2.50
C ASP A 273 26.03 -38.38 -1.92
N ALA A 274 26.04 -38.40 -0.58
CA ALA A 274 27.22 -38.56 0.26
C ALA A 274 28.27 -37.44 0.27
N ILE A 275 27.90 -36.24 0.75
CA ILE A 275 28.83 -35.40 1.54
C ILE A 275 28.11 -34.81 2.75
N ASN A 276 28.24 -35.53 3.85
CA ASN A 276 28.38 -35.09 5.24
C ASN A 276 27.96 -33.68 5.68
N GLN A 277 27.24 -33.69 6.81
CA GLN A 277 26.75 -32.63 7.69
C GLN A 277 27.80 -31.61 8.22
N ASN A 278 28.87 -31.27 7.50
CA ASN A 278 30.00 -30.49 8.07
C ASN A 278 30.12 -29.02 7.65
N ASN A 279 29.25 -28.47 6.80
CA ASN A 279 29.42 -27.08 6.34
C ASN A 279 28.59 -26.02 7.08
N ASN A 280 27.50 -26.41 7.77
CA ASN A 280 26.81 -25.50 8.69
C ASN A 280 27.61 -25.29 9.97
N THR A 281 28.37 -26.30 10.42
CA THR A 281 29.18 -26.21 11.65
C THR A 281 30.42 -25.34 11.44
N ASN A 282 31.13 -25.42 10.32
CA ASN A 282 32.43 -24.75 10.17
C ASN A 282 32.44 -23.21 10.23
N ILE A 283 31.39 -22.52 9.77
CA ILE A 283 31.32 -21.05 9.90
C ILE A 283 30.91 -20.68 11.32
N PHE A 284 29.86 -21.29 11.86
CA PHE A 284 29.42 -21.02 13.23
C PHE A 284 30.44 -21.47 14.29
N SER A 285 31.21 -22.53 14.06
CA SER A 285 32.23 -23.02 15.01
C SER A 285 33.44 -22.10 15.05
N ASN A 286 33.91 -21.64 13.89
CA ASN A 286 34.99 -20.66 13.80
C ASN A 286 34.53 -19.26 14.24
N MET A 287 33.21 -19.00 14.19
CA MET A 287 32.61 -17.79 14.75
C MET A 287 32.47 -17.85 16.27
N MET A 288 31.93 -18.94 16.81
CA MET A 288 31.77 -19.16 18.24
C MET A 288 33.10 -19.08 19.00
N SER A 289 34.21 -19.53 18.39
CA SER A 289 35.53 -19.48 19.03
C SER A 289 36.06 -18.05 19.24
N HIS A 290 35.61 -17.05 18.47
CA HIS A 290 36.03 -15.65 18.68
C HIS A 290 35.00 -14.81 19.45
N LEU A 291 33.79 -15.34 19.69
CA LEU A 291 32.67 -14.66 20.33
C LEU A 291 32.51 -14.98 21.83
N SER A 292 33.47 -15.69 22.44
CA SER A 292 33.42 -16.18 23.83
C SER A 292 33.51 -15.09 24.92
N LEU A 293 33.44 -13.80 24.56
CA LEU A 293 33.22 -12.72 25.52
C LEU A 293 31.72 -12.71 25.85
N ARG A 294 31.36 -12.64 27.14
CA ARG A 294 29.97 -12.67 27.62
C ARG A 294 29.07 -11.63 26.92
N HIS A 295 28.45 -12.02 25.83
CA HIS A 295 27.46 -11.22 25.11
C HIS A 295 26.12 -11.28 25.85
N LYS A 296 25.33 -10.19 25.79
CA LYS A 296 24.01 -10.13 26.43
C LYS A 296 22.99 -11.03 25.73
N TYR A 297 23.20 -11.31 24.44
CA TYR A 297 22.34 -12.10 23.58
C TYR A 297 23.09 -13.30 23.01
N ASP A 298 22.36 -14.33 22.61
CA ASP A 298 22.93 -15.43 21.83
C ASP A 298 23.19 -15.00 20.38
N THR A 299 24.04 -15.73 19.67
CA THR A 299 24.37 -15.48 18.25
C THR A 299 23.11 -15.43 17.38
N MET A 300 22.16 -16.35 17.60
CA MET A 300 20.90 -16.38 16.85
C MET A 300 20.00 -15.17 17.16
N ASP A 301 20.06 -14.63 18.37
CA ASP A 301 19.34 -13.42 18.75
C ASP A 301 19.90 -12.20 18.00
N TYR A 302 21.22 -12.04 17.91
CA TYR A 302 21.81 -10.96 17.11
C TYR A 302 21.36 -11.06 15.64
N ILE A 303 21.42 -12.26 15.06
CA ILE A 303 21.04 -12.45 13.65
C ILE A 303 19.55 -12.17 13.42
N THR A 304 18.66 -12.57 14.34
CA THR A 304 17.22 -12.41 14.12
C THR A 304 16.68 -11.05 14.54
N ARG A 305 17.26 -10.41 15.55
CA ARG A 305 16.70 -9.20 16.18
C ARG A 305 17.44 -7.92 15.84
N CYS A 306 18.71 -7.97 15.41
CA CYS A 306 19.44 -6.76 15.06
C CYS A 306 18.97 -6.20 13.72
N ILE A 307 18.88 -4.87 13.70
CA ILE A 307 18.43 -4.07 12.57
C ILE A 307 19.42 -2.92 12.40
N THR A 308 19.85 -2.66 11.18
CA THR A 308 20.68 -1.49 10.86
C THR A 308 19.79 -0.27 10.68
N TYR A 309 20.09 0.80 11.41
CA TYR A 309 19.31 2.03 11.45
C TYR A 309 20.22 3.22 11.78
N ASN A 310 20.15 4.30 10.99
CA ASN A 310 20.96 5.53 11.17
C ASN A 310 22.44 5.29 11.47
N ASN A 311 23.10 4.45 10.66
CA ASN A 311 24.51 4.09 10.83
C ASN A 311 24.82 3.46 12.21
N MET A 312 23.84 2.77 12.79
CA MET A 312 23.97 2.00 14.02
C MET A 312 23.27 0.65 13.89
N VAL A 313 23.70 -0.33 14.67
CA VAL A 313 22.98 -1.60 14.83
C VAL A 313 22.16 -1.51 16.10
N VAL A 314 20.86 -1.74 15.99
CA VAL A 314 19.91 -1.64 17.09
C VAL A 314 19.07 -2.90 17.24
N VAL A 315 18.55 -3.12 18.45
CA VAL A 315 17.52 -4.12 18.75
C VAL A 315 16.30 -3.40 19.32
N VAL A 316 15.10 -3.81 18.91
CA VAL A 316 13.87 -3.30 19.51
C VAL A 316 13.66 -3.98 20.87
N ASN A 317 13.73 -3.18 21.94
CA ASN A 317 13.44 -3.64 23.30
C ASN A 317 11.94 -3.72 23.59
N LYS A 318 11.20 -2.73 23.10
CA LYS A 318 9.76 -2.60 23.29
C LYS A 318 9.15 -1.87 22.10
N LYS A 319 8.00 -2.36 21.64
CA LYS A 319 7.17 -1.75 20.61
C LYS A 319 5.77 -1.51 21.17
N PHE A 320 5.21 -0.34 20.91
CA PHE A 320 3.77 -0.10 21.01
C PHE A 320 3.24 0.30 19.63
N GLU A 321 2.20 -0.37 19.21
CA GLU A 321 1.42 0.01 18.04
C GLU A 321 0.06 0.43 18.56
N VAL A 322 -0.28 1.70 18.37
CA VAL A 322 -1.55 2.27 18.84
C VAL A 322 -2.26 2.84 17.63
N SER A 323 -3.47 2.35 17.38
CA SER A 323 -4.30 2.80 16.27
C SER A 323 -5.52 3.56 16.77
N THR A 324 -6.10 4.35 15.87
CA THR A 324 -7.35 5.07 16.12
C THR A 324 -8.22 5.11 14.87
N GLU A 325 -9.52 4.98 15.06
CA GLU A 325 -10.49 4.98 13.99
C GLU A 325 -10.66 6.37 13.39
N ASP A 326 -10.39 6.49 12.09
CA ASP A 326 -10.67 7.70 11.34
C ASP A 326 -11.94 7.52 10.49
N PRO A 327 -13.04 8.23 10.80
CA PRO A 327 -14.30 8.05 10.09
C PRO A 327 -14.22 8.44 8.60
N ILE A 328 -13.30 9.33 8.23
CA ILE A 328 -13.09 9.70 6.83
C ILE A 328 -12.41 8.56 6.08
N LEU A 329 -11.39 7.93 6.66
CA LEU A 329 -10.70 6.80 6.03
C LEU A 329 -11.65 5.62 5.85
N ILE A 330 -12.47 5.32 6.86
CA ILE A 330 -13.51 4.28 6.79
C ILE A 330 -14.54 4.59 5.69
N SER A 331 -14.99 5.84 5.60
CA SER A 331 -15.95 6.28 4.57
C SER A 331 -15.35 6.15 3.17
N CYS A 332 -14.13 6.62 2.96
CA CYS A 332 -13.44 6.53 1.67
C CYS A 332 -13.20 5.08 1.27
N PHE A 333 -12.73 4.24 2.19
CA PHE A 333 -12.54 2.82 1.94
C PHE A 333 -13.84 2.14 1.49
N THR A 334 -14.94 2.35 2.21
CA THR A 334 -16.26 1.76 1.87
C THR A 334 -16.75 2.19 0.49
N LYS A 335 -16.53 3.46 0.13
CA LYS A 335 -16.87 3.99 -1.20
C LYS A 335 -16.00 3.37 -2.29
N LEU A 336 -14.68 3.31 -2.08
CA LEU A 336 -13.76 2.67 -3.03
C LEU A 336 -14.05 1.18 -3.20
N ASP A 337 -14.41 0.47 -2.13
CA ASP A 337 -14.82 -0.94 -2.17
C ASP A 337 -16.09 -1.15 -3.01
N SER A 338 -17.08 -0.28 -2.84
CA SER A 338 -18.29 -0.29 -3.67
C SER A 338 -17.97 -0.04 -5.16
N LEU A 339 -17.08 0.93 -5.44
CA LEU A 339 -16.66 1.23 -6.81
C LEU A 339 -15.88 0.06 -7.44
N GLU A 340 -14.99 -0.59 -6.69
CA GLU A 340 -14.26 -1.76 -7.17
C GLU A 340 -15.21 -2.89 -7.59
N SER A 341 -16.26 -3.14 -6.80
CA SER A 341 -17.30 -4.13 -7.13
C SER A 341 -18.03 -3.78 -8.44
N ILE A 342 -18.42 -2.51 -8.61
CA ILE A 342 -19.08 -2.01 -9.83
C ILE A 342 -18.17 -2.17 -11.05
N ILE A 343 -16.92 -1.72 -10.94
CA ILE A 343 -15.94 -1.76 -12.04
C ILE A 343 -15.61 -3.22 -12.43
N ASN A 344 -15.45 -4.11 -11.45
CA ASN A 344 -15.29 -5.55 -11.71
C ASN A 344 -16.51 -6.11 -12.44
N GLY A 345 -17.72 -5.70 -12.05
CA GLY A 345 -18.96 -6.02 -12.76
C GLY A 345 -18.86 -5.64 -14.23
N TYR A 346 -18.50 -4.39 -14.55
CA TYR A 346 -18.34 -3.96 -15.94
C TYR A 346 -17.28 -4.76 -16.69
N ILE A 347 -16.09 -4.98 -16.10
CA ILE A 347 -15.03 -5.77 -16.74
C ILE A 347 -15.49 -7.20 -17.04
N SER A 348 -16.21 -7.83 -16.10
CA SER A 348 -16.73 -9.18 -16.30
C SER A 348 -17.74 -9.26 -17.44
N SER A 349 -18.66 -8.29 -17.52
CA SER A 349 -19.62 -8.17 -18.61
C SER A 349 -18.91 -7.91 -19.95
N LEU A 350 -17.99 -6.95 -20.00
CA LEU A 350 -17.23 -6.62 -21.21
C LEU A 350 -16.45 -7.82 -21.75
N ASN A 351 -15.79 -8.59 -20.87
CA ASN A 351 -15.08 -9.81 -21.28
C ASN A 351 -16.04 -10.94 -21.71
N SER A 352 -17.29 -10.94 -21.25
CA SER A 352 -18.28 -11.94 -21.67
C SER A 352 -18.80 -11.69 -23.08
N PHE A 353 -18.83 -10.44 -23.53
CA PHE A 353 -19.20 -10.08 -24.90
C PHE A 353 -18.05 -10.22 -25.90
N SER A 354 -16.79 -10.16 -25.43
CA SER A 354 -15.61 -10.30 -26.30
C SER A 354 -15.18 -11.76 -26.55
N MET A 355 -15.78 -12.73 -25.84
CA MET A 355 -15.71 -14.17 -26.17
C MET A 355 -16.81 -14.56 -27.15
#